data_AF-K1UJ42-F1
#
_entry.id   AF-K1UJ42-F1
#
_cell.length_a   1.000
_cell.length_b   1.000
_cell.length_c   1.000
_cell.angle_alpha   90.00
_cell.angle_beta   90.00
_cell.angle_gamma   90.00
#
_symmetry.space_group_name_H-M   'P 1'
#
loop_
_entity.id
_entity.type
_entity.pdbx_description
1 polymer ?
#
loop_
_entity_poly.entity_id
_entity_poly.type
_entity_poly.pdbx_seq_one_letter_code
_entity_poly.pdbx_strand_id
1 'polypeptide(L)'
;VLDCLYSKWESFGFNVIPCDGHNIEMLIDSFEKARQTKGQPSIIIARTVKGKGVPFMENKAEWHGKAPNDEQYERAMKALKLEEEKIEHNISELPGKEDTICF
;
A
#
# COMPACT_ATOMS: atom_id res chain seq x y z
N VAL A 1 0.30 -16.27 -9.97
CA VAL A 1 1.72 -16.64 -9.72
C VAL A 1 2.26 -15.98 -8.44
N LEU A 2 1.41 -15.74 -7.42
CA LEU A 2 1.88 -15.35 -6.08
C LEU A 2 1.98 -16.56 -5.15
N ASP A 3 1.31 -17.66 -5.47
CA ASP A 3 1.21 -18.86 -4.62
C ASP A 3 2.59 -19.49 -4.36
N CYS A 4 3.49 -19.44 -5.35
CA CYS A 4 4.86 -19.91 -5.18
C CYS A 4 5.68 -19.03 -4.22
N LEU A 5 5.37 -17.74 -4.09
CA LEU A 5 6.11 -16.84 -3.20
C LEU A 5 5.76 -17.13 -1.73
N TYR A 6 4.49 -17.37 -1.43
CA TYR A 6 4.05 -17.66 -0.06
C TYR A 6 4.67 -18.96 0.45
N SER A 7 4.47 -20.05 -0.29
CA SER A 7 5.00 -21.36 0.08
C SER A 7 6.53 -21.40 0.14
N LYS A 8 7.22 -20.60 -0.69
CA LYS A 8 8.69 -20.49 -0.62
C LYS A 8 9.15 -19.89 0.71
N TRP A 9 8.51 -18.81 1.17
CA TRP A 9 8.86 -18.21 2.45
C TRP A 9 8.45 -19.08 3.65
N GLU A 10 7.29 -19.72 3.58
CA GLU A 10 6.87 -20.73 4.57
C GLU A 10 7.91 -21.85 4.67
N SER A 11 8.45 -22.33 3.54
CA SER A 11 9.49 -23.38 3.53
C SER A 11 10.81 -22.96 4.19
N PHE A 12 11.08 -21.66 4.28
CA PHE A 12 12.22 -21.11 5.03
C PHE A 12 11.90 -20.83 6.51
N GLY A 13 10.73 -21.25 6.98
CA GLY A 13 10.30 -21.09 8.37
C GLY A 13 9.78 -19.70 8.71
N PHE A 14 9.40 -18.89 7.71
CA PHE A 14 8.81 -17.58 7.97
C PHE A 14 7.31 -17.69 8.27
N ASN A 15 6.84 -16.79 9.14
CA ASN A 15 5.42 -16.47 9.25
C ASN A 15 5.07 -15.56 8.07
N VAL A 16 4.25 -16.05 7.14
CA VAL A 16 3.90 -15.33 5.91
C VAL A 16 2.55 -14.66 6.07
N ILE A 17 2.52 -13.33 5.98
CA ILE A 17 1.32 -12.52 6.16
C ILE A 17 0.97 -11.83 4.83
N PRO A 18 -0.07 -12.26 4.11
CA PRO A 18 -0.53 -11.56 2.91
C PRO A 18 -1.28 -10.28 3.29
N CYS A 19 -1.05 -9.21 2.54
CA CYS A 19 -1.70 -7.91 2.77
C CYS A 19 -2.00 -7.20 1.44
N ASP A 20 -3.08 -6.42 1.37
CA ASP A 20 -3.20 -5.37 0.35
C ASP A 20 -2.32 -4.20 0.79
N GLY A 21 -1.32 -3.85 -0.01
CA GLY A 21 -0.38 -2.78 0.32
C GLY A 21 -0.95 -1.37 0.19
N HIS A 22 -2.17 -1.23 -0.30
CA HIS A 22 -2.89 0.05 -0.39
C HIS A 22 -4.05 0.16 0.60
N ASN A 23 -4.19 -0.82 1.51
CA ASN A 23 -5.17 -0.78 2.59
C ASN A 23 -4.45 -0.57 3.92
N ILE A 24 -4.62 0.61 4.52
CA ILE A 24 -3.93 1.01 5.75
C ILE A 24 -4.35 0.13 6.94
N GLU A 25 -5.63 -0.21 7.07
CA GLU A 25 -6.12 -1.06 8.16
C GLU A 25 -5.51 -2.46 8.10
N MET A 26 -5.46 -3.06 6.90
CA MET A 26 -4.81 -4.35 6.69
C MET A 26 -3.31 -4.29 6.98
N LEU A 27 -2.64 -3.19 6.63
CA LEU A 27 -1.22 -3.00 6.95
C LEU A 27 -1.01 -2.96 8.45
N ILE A 28 -1.79 -2.19 9.20
CA ILE A 28 -1.73 -2.11 10.66
C ILE A 28 -1.96 -3.50 11.29
N ASP A 29 -3.00 -4.21 10.87
CA ASP A 29 -3.26 -5.58 11.32
C ASP A 29 -2.11 -6.54 11.00
N SER A 30 -1.50 -6.41 9.81
CA SER A 30 -0.35 -7.23 9.42
C SER A 30 0.89 -6.96 10.28
N PHE A 31 1.13 -5.69 10.65
CA PHE A 31 2.22 -5.31 11.55
C PHE A 31 1.97 -5.85 12.96
N GLU A 32 0.73 -5.81 13.44
CA GLU A 32 0.36 -6.36 14.74
C GLU A 32 0.59 -7.87 14.79
N LYS A 33 0.13 -8.60 13.77
CA LYS A 33 0.35 -10.05 13.63
C LYS A 33 1.84 -10.39 13.60
N ALA A 34 2.64 -9.64 12.84
CA ALA A 34 4.08 -9.82 12.80
C ALA A 34 4.73 -9.56 14.17
N ARG A 35 4.28 -8.53 14.90
CA ARG A 35 4.77 -8.17 16.23
C ARG A 35 4.45 -9.23 17.28
N GLN A 36 3.26 -9.82 17.22
CA GLN A 36 2.81 -10.86 18.14
C GLN A 36 3.47 -12.22 17.88
N THR A 37 3.91 -12.47 16.65
CA THR A 37 4.57 -13.73 16.29
C THR A 37 5.97 -13.80 16.92
N LYS A 38 6.21 -14.83 17.75
CA LYS A 38 7.48 -15.10 18.41
C LYS A 38 8.05 -16.44 17.97
N GLY A 39 9.37 -16.62 18.07
CA GLY A 39 10.04 -17.88 17.76
C GLY A 39 10.30 -18.13 16.27
N GLN A 40 9.85 -17.25 15.37
CA GLN A 40 10.15 -17.29 13.94
C GLN A 40 10.14 -15.88 13.32
N PRO A 41 10.87 -15.63 12.22
CA PRO A 41 10.77 -14.36 11.51
C PRO A 41 9.41 -14.24 10.80
N SER A 42 8.95 -13.00 10.60
CA SER A 42 7.74 -12.70 9.82
C SER A 42 8.11 -12.00 8.51
N ILE A 43 7.34 -12.26 7.46
CA ILE A 43 7.35 -11.52 6.20
C ILE A 43 5.93 -11.11 5.83
N ILE A 44 5.74 -9.83 5.52
CA ILE A 44 4.49 -9.31 5.01
C ILE A 44 4.61 -9.18 3.50
N ILE A 45 3.78 -9.89 2.77
CA ILE A 45 3.75 -9.82 1.30
C ILE A 45 2.61 -8.90 0.90
N ALA A 46 2.95 -7.63 0.77
CA ALA A 46 2.04 -6.56 0.39
C ALA A 46 1.85 -6.52 -1.13
N ARG A 47 0.62 -6.76 -1.59
CA ARG A 47 0.26 -6.59 -3.00
C ARG A 47 0.13 -5.10 -3.29
N THR A 48 0.97 -4.59 -4.20
CA THR A 48 0.98 -3.17 -4.56
C THR A 48 0.79 -2.96 -6.06
N VAL A 49 0.62 -1.69 -6.44
CA VAL A 49 0.55 -1.20 -7.81
C VAL A 49 1.71 -0.23 -7.93
N LYS A 50 2.66 -0.54 -8.83
CA LYS A 50 3.81 0.34 -9.05
C LYS A 50 3.33 1.65 -9.67
N GLY A 51 3.68 2.79 -9.06
CA GLY A 51 3.22 4.10 -9.52
C GLY A 51 1.78 4.44 -9.11
N LYS A 52 1.22 3.78 -8.08
CA LYS A 52 -0.13 4.01 -7.56
C LYS A 52 -0.42 5.51 -7.38
N GLY A 53 -1.61 5.95 -7.81
CA GLY A 53 -2.08 7.34 -7.65
C GLY A 53 -1.75 8.25 -8.84
N VAL A 54 -0.89 7.79 -9.76
CA VAL A 54 -0.62 8.50 -11.02
C VAL A 54 -1.01 7.60 -12.19
N PRO A 55 -2.20 7.76 -12.79
CA PRO A 55 -2.78 6.77 -13.72
C PRO A 55 -1.90 6.38 -14.91
N PHE A 56 -1.10 7.31 -15.44
CA PHE A 56 -0.21 7.02 -16.57
C PHE A 56 1.09 6.30 -16.16
N MET A 57 1.41 6.26 -14.87
CA MET A 57 2.57 5.55 -14.31
C MET A 57 2.19 4.16 -13.76
N GLU A 58 0.91 3.91 -13.49
CA GLU A 58 0.47 2.66 -12.86
C GLU A 58 0.79 1.42 -13.71
N ASN A 59 1.50 0.46 -13.09
CA ASN A 59 1.91 -0.80 -13.69
C ASN A 59 2.74 -0.65 -14.99
N LYS A 60 3.47 0.46 -15.14
CA LYS A 60 4.34 0.72 -16.29
C LYS A 60 5.80 0.56 -15.92
N ALA A 61 6.51 -0.33 -16.62
CA ALA A 61 7.92 -0.63 -16.36
C ALA A 61 8.85 0.56 -16.63
N GLU A 62 8.54 1.39 -17.64
CA GLU A 62 9.31 2.58 -18.01
C GLU A 62 9.50 3.58 -16.87
N TRP A 63 8.55 3.63 -15.93
CA TRP A 63 8.59 4.51 -14.75
C TRP A 63 9.38 3.90 -13.58
N HIS A 64 10.21 2.89 -13.81
CA HIS A 64 11.06 2.32 -12.76
C HIS A 64 12.12 3.29 -12.24
N GLY A 65 12.75 4.02 -13.14
CA GLY A 65 13.85 4.94 -12.82
C GLY A 65 13.89 6.15 -13.75
N LYS A 66 12.83 6.39 -14.52
CA LYS A 66 12.70 7.55 -15.38
C LYS A 66 12.05 8.69 -14.60
N ALA A 67 12.72 9.84 -14.57
CA ALA A 67 12.11 11.06 -14.04
C ALA A 67 11.03 11.60 -15.01
N PRO A 68 9.89 12.10 -14.50
CA PRO A 68 8.92 12.80 -15.33
C PRO A 68 9.52 14.13 -15.84
N ASN A 69 9.12 14.53 -17.06
CA ASN A 69 9.35 15.91 -17.51
C ASN A 69 8.34 16.87 -16.85
N ASP A 70 8.48 18.17 -17.09
CA ASP A 70 7.65 19.20 -16.45
C ASP A 70 6.15 18.99 -16.69
N GLU A 71 5.74 18.64 -17.91
CA GLU A 71 4.33 18.37 -18.24
C GLU A 71 3.79 17.14 -17.50
N GLN A 72 4.58 16.07 -17.46
CA GLN A 72 4.23 14.84 -16.76
C GLN A 72 4.17 15.03 -15.24
N TYR A 73 5.05 15.87 -14.70
CA TYR A 73 5.05 16.26 -13.30
C TYR A 73 3.74 16.99 -12.94
N GLU A 74 3.37 18.03 -13.69
CA GLU A 74 2.13 18.76 -13.46
C GLU A 74 0.90 17.85 -13.54
N ARG A 75 0.87 16.95 -14.52
CA ARG A 75 -0.19 15.95 -14.66
C ARG A 75 -0.23 14.98 -13.48
N ALA A 76 0.92 14.53 -12.98
CA ALA A 76 1.01 13.65 -11.83
C ALA A 76 0.52 14.33 -10.54
N MET A 77 0.94 15.58 -10.30
CA MET A 77 0.50 16.36 -9.14
C MET A 77 -1.00 16.61 -9.16
N LYS A 78 -1.58 16.89 -10.34
CA LYS A 78 -3.04 17.01 -10.47
C LYS A 78 -3.76 15.71 -10.14
N ALA A 79 -3.22 14.56 -10.57
CA ALA A 79 -3.81 13.26 -10.25
C ALA A 79 -3.77 12.98 -8.74
N LEU A 80 -2.65 13.28 -8.08
CA LEU A 80 -2.51 13.07 -6.64
C LEU A 80 -3.44 13.96 -5.83
N LYS A 81 -3.60 15.24 -6.20
CA LYS A 81 -4.57 16.15 -5.53
C LYS A 81 -6.00 15.65 -5.62
N LEU A 82 -6.40 15.11 -6.78
CA LEU A 82 -7.74 14.52 -6.93
C LEU A 82 -7.94 13.28 -6.05
N GLU A 83 -6.91 12.49 -5.82
CA GLU A 83 -6.99 11.35 -4.89
C GLU A 83 -7.05 11.83 -3.43
N GLU A 84 -6.27 12.84 -3.06
CA GLU A 84 -6.33 13.49 -1.74
C GLU A 84 -7.73 14.03 -1.45
N GLU A 85 -8.32 14.81 -2.37
CA GLU A 85 -9.67 15.35 -2.24
C GLU A 85 -10.74 14.26 -2.07
N LYS A 86 -10.62 13.12 -2.77
CA LYS A 86 -11.53 11.97 -2.59
C LYS A 86 -11.39 11.37 -1.20
N ILE A 87 -10.17 11.24 -0.69
CA ILE A 87 -9.92 10.68 0.64
C ILE A 87 -10.52 11.61 1.69
N GLU A 88 -10.25 12.91 1.61
CA GLU A 88 -10.84 13.91 2.51
C GLU A 88 -12.37 13.88 2.46
N HIS A 89 -12.95 13.80 1.26
CA HIS A 89 -14.39 13.68 1.10
C HIS A 89 -14.95 12.40 1.73
N ASN A 90 -14.34 11.25 1.49
CA ASN A 90 -14.77 9.97 2.10
C ASN A 90 -14.68 10.01 3.63
N ILE A 91 -13.60 10.57 4.19
CA ILE A 91 -13.48 10.81 5.65
C ILE A 91 -14.60 11.73 6.10
N SER A 92 -14.90 12.78 5.32
CA SER A 92 -15.98 13.73 5.56
C SER A 92 -17.39 13.12 5.52
N GLU A 93 -17.54 11.85 5.16
CA GLU A 93 -18.84 11.17 5.12
C GLU A 93 -18.96 10.06 6.18
N LEU A 94 -17.89 9.76 6.93
CA LEU A 94 -17.91 8.74 7.97
C LEU A 94 -18.78 9.17 9.17
N PRO A 95 -19.64 8.27 9.71
CA PRO A 95 -20.35 8.51 10.96
C PRO A 95 -19.39 8.43 12.16
N GLY A 96 -19.46 9.41 13.09
CA GLY A 96 -18.72 9.37 14.38
C GLY A 96 -17.39 10.13 14.45
N LYS A 97 -17.12 11.06 13.51
CA LYS A 97 -15.84 11.82 13.37
C LYS A 97 -15.32 12.64 14.56
N GLU A 98 -16.04 12.74 15.67
CA GLU A 98 -15.61 13.61 16.77
C GLU A 98 -14.54 12.98 17.64
N ASP A 99 -14.41 11.65 17.64
CA ASP A 99 -13.41 10.96 18.45
C ASP A 99 -12.52 10.06 17.59
N THR A 100 -11.21 10.30 17.66
CA THR A 100 -10.10 9.45 17.20
C THR A 100 -9.47 9.85 15.87
N ILE A 101 -8.56 10.83 15.91
CA ILE A 101 -7.28 10.72 15.20
C ILE A 101 -6.18 11.04 16.23
N CYS A 102 -5.74 10.01 16.96
CA CYS A 102 -4.49 10.05 17.71
C CYS A 102 -3.37 9.53 16.80
N PHE A 103 -2.34 10.35 16.62
CA PHE A 103 -1.06 9.96 16.01
C PHE A 103 -0.39 8.81 16.77
#